data_AF-G5RSS9-F1
#
_entry.id   AF-G5RSS9-F1
#
_cell.length_a   1.000
_cell.length_b   1.000
_cell.length_c   1.000
_cell.angle_alpha   90.00
_cell.angle_beta   90.00
_cell.angle_gamma   90.00
#
_symmetry.space_group_name_H-M   'P 1'
#
loop_
_entity.id
_entity.type
_entity.pdbx_description
1 polymer ?
#
loop_
_entity_poly.entity_id
_entity_poly.type
_entity_poly.pdbx_seq_one_letter_code
_entity_poly.pdbx_strand_id
1 'polypeptide(L)'
;MLNERDSTMIIISHDRHFLNMVCTHMADLDYGDLRVYPGNYDEYMTAATQARERLLADNAKKKAQIAELQSFVSRFSANASKSRQATSRARQRNLNGTIYIMRAAD
;
A
#
# COMPACT_ATOMS: atom_id res chain seq x y z
N MET A 1 25.96 3.09 22.91
CA MET A 1 25.16 3.79 21.89
C MET A 1 23.94 2.95 21.49
N LEU A 2 22.88 3.53 20.91
CA LEU A 2 21.70 2.76 20.47
C LEU A 2 22.06 1.71 19.41
N ASN A 3 22.98 2.04 18.49
CA ASN A 3 23.44 1.17 17.41
C ASN A 3 24.30 -0.02 17.88
N GLU A 4 24.70 -0.07 19.15
CA GLU A 4 25.53 -1.15 19.72
C GLU A 4 24.68 -2.22 20.42
N ARG A 5 23.35 -2.10 20.40
CA ARG A 5 22.44 -3.03 21.05
C ARG A 5 22.04 -4.15 20.09
N ASP A 6 22.27 -5.40 20.52
CA ASP A 6 21.80 -6.59 19.81
C ASP A 6 20.32 -6.90 20.17
N SER A 7 19.45 -5.95 19.83
CA SER A 7 18.01 -6.05 20.11
C SER A 7 17.21 -5.35 19.02
N THR A 8 16.06 -5.90 18.64
CA THR A 8 15.11 -5.21 17.77
C THR A 8 14.47 -4.06 18.54
N MET A 9 14.59 -2.84 18.02
CA MET A 9 14.03 -1.64 18.63
C MET A 9 12.97 -1.02 17.71
N ILE A 10 11.89 -0.58 18.33
CA ILE A 10 10.84 0.22 17.72
C ILE A 10 11.12 1.67 18.08
N ILE A 11 11.27 2.52 17.07
CA ILE A 11 11.57 3.94 17.24
C ILE A 11 10.44 4.74 16.59
N ILE A 12 9.85 5.63 17.37
CA ILE A 12 8.86 6.61 16.91
C ILE A 12 9.49 7.98 17.11
N SER A 13 9.68 8.72 16.01
CA SER A 13 10.21 10.08 16.04
C SER A 13 9.65 10.89 14.89
N HIS A 14 9.58 12.20 15.09
CA HIS A 14 9.29 13.17 14.03
C HIS A 14 10.58 13.80 13.46
N ASP A 15 11.73 13.54 14.07
CA ASP A 15 13.02 14.04 13.60
C ASP A 15 13.59 13.11 12.51
N ARG A 16 13.63 13.64 11.29
CA ARG A 16 14.12 12.94 10.10
C ARG A 16 15.62 12.63 10.17
N HIS A 17 16.44 13.51 10.75
CA HIS A 17 17.89 13.30 10.83
C HIS A 17 18.18 12.14 11.78
N PHE A 18 17.49 12.11 12.92
CA PHE A 18 17.59 11.01 13.87
C PHE A 18 17.14 9.69 13.24
N LEU A 19 15.98 9.67 12.56
CA LEU A 19 15.50 8.46 11.87
C LEU A 19 16.49 7.97 10.80
N ASN A 20 17.09 8.88 10.05
CA ASN A 20 18.09 8.54 9.04
C ASN A 20 19.36 7.91 9.62
N MET A 21 19.75 8.28 10.84
CA MET A 21 20.98 7.80 11.48
C MET A 21 20.82 6.45 12.18
N VAL A 22 19.62 6.11 12.65
CA VAL A 22 19.40 5.01 13.61
C VAL A 22 18.51 3.90 13.04
N CYS A 23 17.63 4.20 12.09
CA CYS A 23 16.69 3.23 11.56
C CYS A 23 17.22 2.56 10.29
N THR A 24 17.00 1.25 10.19
CA THR A 24 17.33 0.42 9.02
C THR A 24 16.11 0.05 8.18
N HIS A 25 14.91 0.28 8.72
CA HIS A 25 13.62 0.02 8.10
C HIS A 25 12.62 1.08 8.54
N MET A 26 11.69 1.43 7.66
CA MET A 26 10.59 2.34 7.93
C MET A 26 9.26 1.61 7.78
N ALA A 27 8.38 1.76 8.77
CA ALA A 27 7.03 1.22 8.69
C ALA A 27 6.01 2.34 8.45
N ASP A 28 5.24 2.18 7.39
CA ASP A 28 4.16 3.07 6.96
C ASP A 28 2.82 2.41 7.29
N LEU A 29 2.01 3.09 8.09
CA LEU A 29 0.69 2.63 8.48
C LEU A 29 -0.35 3.52 7.80
N ASP A 30 -1.08 2.98 6.83
CA ASP A 30 -2.12 3.71 6.10
C ASP A 30 -3.37 2.84 5.90
N TYR A 31 -4.56 3.39 6.13
CA TYR A 31 -5.87 2.71 6.03
C TYR A 31 -5.94 1.29 6.65
N GLY A 32 -5.23 1.06 7.76
CA GLY A 32 -5.19 -0.24 8.46
C GLY A 32 -4.28 -1.29 7.81
N ASP A 33 -3.50 -0.91 6.79
CA ASP A 33 -2.44 -1.70 6.16
C ASP A 33 -1.08 -1.19 6.65
N LEU A 34 -0.17 -2.11 6.99
CA LEU A 34 1.19 -1.80 7.45
C LEU A 34 2.19 -2.26 6.40
N ARG A 35 2.99 -1.33 5.89
CA ARG A 35 4.02 -1.59 4.89
C ARG A 35 5.39 -1.24 5.43
N VAL A 36 6.30 -2.20 5.36
CA VAL A 36 7.69 -2.00 5.80
C VAL A 36 8.57 -1.79 4.57
N TYR A 37 9.33 -0.71 4.58
CA TYR A 37 10.31 -0.36 3.57
C TYR A 37 11.71 -0.55 4.17
N PRO A 38 12.59 -1.31 3.52
CA PRO A 38 13.99 -1.35 3.91
C PRO A 38 14.63 0.01 3.62
N GLY A 39 15.59 0.39 4.47
CA GLY A 39 16.32 1.64 4.32
C GLY A 39 15.98 2.70 5.35
N ASN A 40 16.64 3.84 5.19
CA ASN A 40 16.47 5.01 6.04
C ASN A 40 15.21 5.82 5.66
N TYR A 41 15.03 7.01 6.26
CA TYR A 41 13.83 7.82 6.05
C TYR A 41 13.74 8.33 4.62
N ASP A 42 14.84 8.79 4.03
CA ASP A 42 14.82 9.36 2.68
C ASP A 42 14.56 8.30 1.60
N GLU A 43 15.12 7.11 1.77
CA GLU A 43 14.86 5.95 0.92
C GLU A 43 13.40 5.52 1.00
N TYR A 44 12.83 5.48 2.21
CA TYR A 44 11.40 5.26 2.43
C TYR A 44 10.55 6.31 1.71
N MET A 45 10.83 7.60 1.88
CA MET A 45 10.02 8.66 1.27
C MET A 45 10.02 8.55 -0.26
N THR A 46 11.17 8.19 -0.83
CA THR A 46 11.31 7.95 -2.28
C THR A 46 10.46 6.75 -2.71
N ALA A 47 10.59 5.61 -2.02
CA ALA A 47 9.85 4.40 -2.33
C ALA A 47 8.33 4.57 -2.15
N ALA A 48 7.91 5.23 -1.07
CA ALA A 48 6.50 5.49 -0.77
C ALA A 48 5.87 6.41 -1.83
N THR A 49 6.58 7.45 -2.27
CA THR A 49 6.11 8.35 -3.33
C THR A 49 5.92 7.59 -4.64
N GLN A 50 6.91 6.79 -5.07
CA GLN A 50 6.80 5.98 -6.27
C GLN A 50 5.65 4.95 -6.20
N ALA A 51 5.47 4.32 -5.04
CA ALA A 51 4.37 3.38 -4.83
C ALA A 51 3.00 4.08 -4.95
N ARG A 52 2.87 5.28 -4.38
CA ARG A 52 1.66 6.10 -4.47
C ARG A 52 1.36 6.50 -5.91
N GLU A 53 2.36 6.95 -6.66
CA GLU A 53 2.20 7.31 -8.07
C GLU A 53 1.76 6.11 -8.93
N ARG A 54 2.37 4.93 -8.74
CA ARG A 54 1.97 3.70 -9.42
C ARG A 54 0.52 3.32 -9.12
N LEU A 55 0.11 3.39 -7.86
CA LEU A 55 -1.27 3.11 -7.45
C LEU A 55 -2.27 4.06 -8.14
N LEU A 56 -1.94 5.36 -8.23
CA LEU A 56 -2.79 6.34 -8.92
C LEU A 56 -2.89 6.04 -10.42
N ALA A 57 -1.76 5.73 -11.07
CA ALA A 57 -1.72 5.37 -12.49
C ALA A 57 -2.52 4.09 -12.79
N ASP A 58 -2.37 3.06 -11.97
CA ASP A 58 -3.11 1.80 -12.12
C ASP A 58 -4.61 1.99 -11.90
N ASN A 59 -5.00 2.80 -10.92
CA ASN A 59 -6.40 3.15 -10.69
C ASN A 59 -7.00 3.92 -11.87
N ALA A 60 -6.25 4.83 -12.50
CA ALA A 60 -6.69 5.53 -13.71
C ALA A 60 -6.89 4.55 -14.88
N LYS A 61 -5.94 3.63 -15.10
CA LYS A 61 -6.07 2.58 -16.13
C LYS A 61 -7.27 1.67 -15.88
N LYS A 62 -7.46 1.19 -14.65
CA LYS A 62 -8.62 0.37 -14.27
C LYS A 62 -9.93 1.09 -14.50
N LYS A 63 -10.03 2.38 -14.14
CA LYS A 63 -11.22 3.20 -14.39
C LYS A 63 -11.53 3.31 -15.88
N ALA A 64 -10.52 3.54 -16.72
CA ALA A 64 -10.69 3.58 -18.17
C ALA A 64 -11.20 2.24 -18.74
N GLN A 65 -10.60 1.12 -18.30
CA GLN A 65 -11.04 -0.22 -18.70
C GLN A 65 -12.48 -0.52 -18.25
N ILE A 66 -12.86 -0.13 -17.03
CA ILE A 66 -14.22 -0.28 -16.53
C ILE A 66 -15.20 0.52 -17.39
N ALA A 67 -14.87 1.77 -17.74
CA ALA A 67 -15.72 2.61 -18.58
C ALA A 67 -15.89 2.02 -20.00
N GLU A 68 -14.81 1.50 -20.59
CA GLU A 68 -14.86 0.83 -21.89
C GLU A 68 -15.72 -0.44 -21.85
N LEU A 69 -15.50 -1.31 -20.87
CA LEU A 69 -16.29 -2.53 -20.66
C LEU A 69 -17.78 -2.19 -20.42
N GLN A 70 -18.08 -1.16 -19.64
CA GLN A 70 -19.45 -0.70 -19.43
C GLN A 70 -20.09 -0.21 -20.72
N SER A 71 -19.35 0.51 -21.56
CA SER A 71 -19.83 0.97 -22.87
C SER A 71 -20.04 -0.19 -23.86
N PHE A 72 -19.19 -1.21 -23.81
CA PHE A 72 -19.34 -2.42 -24.60
C PHE A 72 -20.57 -3.19 -24.11
N VAL A 73 -20.65 -3.50 -22.82
CA VAL A 73 -21.79 -4.19 -22.22
C VAL A 73 -23.08 -3.44 -22.52
N SER A 74 -23.16 -2.11 -22.39
CA SER A 74 -24.40 -1.38 -22.70
C SER A 74 -24.82 -1.47 -24.17
N ARG A 75 -23.85 -1.45 -25.10
CA ARG A 75 -24.09 -1.63 -26.54
C ARG A 75 -24.54 -3.06 -26.87
N PHE A 76 -24.09 -4.06 -26.12
CA PHE A 76 -24.44 -5.47 -26.33
C PHE A 76 -25.56 -5.99 -25.39
N SER A 77 -25.89 -5.31 -24.30
CA SER A 77 -26.92 -5.68 -23.33
C SER A 77 -28.33 -5.37 -23.80
N ALA A 78 -28.47 -4.53 -24.83
CA ALA A 78 -29.69 -4.52 -25.64
C ALA A 78 -29.97 -5.90 -26.31
N ASN A 79 -28.99 -6.80 -26.33
CA ASN A 79 -29.06 -8.15 -26.94
C ASN A 79 -28.70 -9.32 -25.98
N ALA A 80 -28.47 -9.11 -24.67
CA ALA A 80 -27.84 -10.11 -23.79
C ALA A 80 -28.63 -10.48 -22.53
N SER A 81 -29.86 -11.00 -22.69
CA SER A 81 -30.63 -11.67 -21.62
C SER A 81 -30.02 -13.00 -21.11
N LYS A 82 -28.70 -13.23 -21.31
CA LYS A 82 -27.99 -14.46 -20.94
C LYS A 82 -26.56 -14.17 -20.46
N SER A 83 -26.34 -14.09 -19.13
CA SER A 83 -25.21 -14.74 -18.42
C SER A 83 -25.16 -14.31 -16.94
N ARG A 84 -26.12 -14.84 -16.16
CA ARG A 84 -25.99 -14.96 -14.71
C ARG A 84 -25.07 -16.13 -14.40
N GLN A 85 -23.75 -15.95 -14.37
CA GLN A 85 -22.82 -16.89 -13.71
C GLN A 85 -21.38 -16.34 -13.71
N ALA A 86 -20.98 -15.70 -12.61
CA ALA A 86 -19.57 -15.56 -12.22
C ALA A 86 -19.52 -15.16 -10.74
N THR A 87 -20.08 -16.03 -9.89
CA THR A 87 -20.02 -15.91 -8.44
C THR A 87 -18.59 -16.22 -7.96
N SER A 88 -18.10 -15.40 -7.03
CA SER A 88 -17.35 -15.87 -5.86
C SER A 88 -15.99 -16.54 -6.07
N ARG A 89 -14.96 -15.79 -6.47
CA ARG A 89 -13.53 -15.98 -6.11
C ARG A 89 -12.86 -14.60 -6.28
N ALA A 90 -12.26 -13.92 -5.32
CA ALA A 90 -11.33 -14.37 -4.32
C ALA A 90 -11.40 -13.42 -3.11
N ARG A 91 -11.90 -13.94 -2.00
CA ARG A 91 -11.92 -13.28 -0.69
C ARG A 91 -11.16 -14.19 0.26
N GLN A 92 -9.84 -14.06 0.36
CA GLN A 92 -9.06 -14.65 1.46
C GLN A 92 -7.64 -14.05 1.47
N ARG A 93 -7.23 -13.23 2.44
CA ARG A 93 -6.89 -13.44 3.88
C ARG A 93 -5.42 -13.86 4.09
N ASN A 94 -4.66 -12.95 4.72
CA ASN A 94 -3.92 -13.11 6.00
C ASN A 94 -2.53 -12.46 5.97
N LEU A 95 -2.33 -11.46 6.85
CA LEU A 95 -1.03 -10.91 7.24
C LEU A 95 -0.51 -11.66 8.48
N ASN A 96 0.78 -11.97 8.51
CA ASN A 96 1.49 -12.49 9.70
C ASN A 96 2.72 -11.61 9.97
N GLY A 97 2.87 -11.12 11.21
CA GLY A 97 4.06 -10.46 11.73
C GLY A 97 3.80 -9.03 12.20
N THR A 98 3.63 -8.84 13.50
CA THR A 98 3.37 -7.55 14.14
C THR A 98 4.67 -6.84 14.52
N ILE A 99 4.90 -5.66 13.95
CA ILE A 99 5.87 -4.65 14.44
C ILE A 99 5.11 -3.33 14.46
N TYR A 100 4.99 -2.70 15.64
CA TYR A 100 4.26 -1.45 15.81
C TYR A 100 5.20 -0.25 15.62
N ILE A 101 4.90 0.67 14.71
CA ILE A 101 5.43 2.03 14.73
C ILE A 101 4.21 2.95 14.53
N MET A 102 3.85 3.72 15.56
CA MET A 102 2.80 4.74 15.47
C MET A 102 3.43 6.01 14.89
N ARG A 103 2.85 6.55 13.81
CA ARG A 103 3.02 7.97 13.45
C ARG A 103 1.74 8.69 13.83
N ALA A 104 1.83 9.57 14.82
CA ALA A 104 0.84 10.62 14.99
C ALA A 104 0.95 11.53 13.76
N ALA A 105 -0.12 11.62 12.98
CA ALA A 105 -0.28 12.71 12.04
C ALA A 105 -0.81 13.91 12.84
N ASP A 106 -0.10 15.04 12.76
CA ASP A 106 -0.79 16.34 12.80
C ASP A 106 -1.25 16.65 11.37
#